data_AF-A0A389MA73-F1
#
_entry.id   AF-A0A389MA73-F1
#
_cell.length_a   1.000
_cell.length_b   1.000
_cell.length_c   1.000
_cell.angle_alpha   90.00
_cell.angle_beta   90.00
_cell.angle_gamma   90.00
#
_symmetry.space_group_name_H-M   'P 1'
#
loop_
_entity.id
_entity.type
_entity.pdbx_description
1 polymer ?
#
loop_
_entity_poly.entity_id
_entity_poly.type
_entity_poly.pdbx_seq_one_letter_code
_entity_poly.pdbx_strand_id
1 'polypeptide(L)' 'MIKNDRSVNNVLLKKVKIALSLTSDDILDMLDEAGVRISNSELSAVLRKEGHRNYKECGDRYARNFLKGLALRYRG' A
#
# COMPACT_ATOMS: atom_id res chain seq x y z
N MET A 1 -13.65 2.50 9.68
CA MET A 1 -13.09 3.38 10.73
C MET A 1 -11.80 2.75 11.23
N ILE A 2 -10.75 3.53 11.51
CA ILE A 2 -9.50 3.03 12.08
C ILE A 2 -9.83 2.54 13.50
N LYS A 3 -9.53 1.27 13.79
CA LYS A 3 -9.88 0.65 15.08
C LYS A 3 -8.71 0.68 16.07
N ASN A 4 -7.49 0.77 15.55
CA ASN A 4 -6.23 0.83 16.27
C ASN A 4 -5.12 1.33 15.32
N ASP A 5 -4.00 1.76 15.90
CA ASP A 5 -2.89 2.36 15.14
C ASP A 5 -2.16 1.35 14.25
N ARG A 6 -2.15 0.06 14.62
CA ARG A 6 -1.47 -1.02 13.87
C ARG A 6 -1.97 -1.12 12.42
N SER A 7 -3.26 -0.89 12.20
CA SER A 7 -3.87 -1.00 10.88
C SER A 7 -3.81 0.29 10.03
N VAL A 8 -3.26 1.39 10.54
CA VAL A 8 -3.34 2.72 9.91
C VAL A 8 -2.75 2.72 8.49
N ASN A 9 -1.61 2.05 8.30
CA ASN A 9 -0.93 1.95 7.01
C ASN A 9 -1.74 1.15 5.99
N ASN A 10 -2.42 0.06 6.42
CA ASN A 10 -3.32 -0.67 5.53
C ASN A 10 -4.51 0.20 5.10
N VAL A 11 -5.05 1.00 6.02
CA VAL A 11 -6.16 1.91 5.74
C VAL A 11 -5.73 3.01 4.77
N LEU A 12 -4.56 3.62 5.00
CA LEU A 12 -3.95 4.60 4.09
C LEU A 12 -3.80 4.04 2.68
N LEU A 13 -3.16 2.88 2.54
CA LEU A 13 -2.89 2.25 1.25
C LEU A 13 -4.20 2.01 0.46
N LYS A 14 -5.23 1.47 1.12
CA LYS A 14 -6.54 1.23 0.50
C LYS A 14 -7.27 2.51 0.12
N LYS A 15 -7.27 3.50 1.01
CA LYS A 15 -7.99 4.76 0.77
C LYS A 15 -7.37 5.53 -0.39
N VAL A 16 -6.05 5.61 -0.45
CA VAL A 16 -5.35 6.29 -1.53
C VAL A 16 -5.50 5.51 -2.84
N LYS A 17 -5.37 4.17 -2.82
CA LYS A 17 -5.67 3.32 -3.98
C LYS A 17 -7.03 3.66 -4.60
N ILE A 18 -8.08 3.70 -3.77
CA ILE A 18 -9.44 4.00 -4.22
C ILE A 18 -9.55 5.46 -4.70
N ALA A 19 -9.02 6.41 -3.93
CA ALA A 19 -9.14 7.84 -4.25
C ALA A 19 -8.47 8.23 -5.57
N LEU A 20 -7.39 7.53 -5.93
CA LEU A 20 -6.64 7.74 -7.18
C LEU A 20 -6.95 6.69 -8.26
N SER A 21 -7.94 5.82 -8.04
CA SER A 21 -8.30 4.73 -8.95
C SER A 21 -7.12 3.84 -9.38
N LEU A 22 -6.16 3.61 -8.50
CA LEU A 22 -4.96 2.82 -8.78
C LEU A 22 -5.28 1.33 -8.86
N THR A 23 -4.70 0.66 -9.84
CA THR A 23 -4.67 -0.79 -9.94
C THR A 23 -3.61 -1.39 -8.99
N SER A 24 -3.57 -2.72 -8.88
CA SER A 24 -2.49 -3.37 -8.13
C SER A 24 -1.14 -3.21 -8.84
N ASP A 25 -1.13 -3.25 -10.17
CA ASP A 25 0.08 -3.11 -10.97
C ASP A 25 0.63 -1.69 -10.87
N ASP A 26 -0.23 -0.67 -10.87
CA ASP A 26 0.20 0.71 -10.60
C ASP A 26 0.95 0.82 -9.26
N ILE A 27 0.43 0.19 -8.20
CA ILE A 27 1.08 0.22 -6.88
C ILE A 27 2.40 -0.54 -6.88
N LEU A 28 2.49 -1.67 -7.58
CA LEU A 28 3.72 -2.45 -7.70
C LEU A 28 4.81 -1.64 -8.40
N ASP A 29 4.47 -1.02 -9.54
CA ASP A 29 5.40 -0.21 -10.31
C ASP A 29 5.86 1.02 -9.51
N MET A 30 4.95 1.65 -8.76
CA MET A 30 5.25 2.76 -7.84
C MET A 30 6.27 2.38 -6.76
N LEU A 31 6.09 1.18 -6.20
CA LEU A 31 6.98 0.68 -5.17
C LEU A 31 8.34 0.32 -5.78
N ASP A 32 8.37 -0.25 -6.99
CA ASP A 32 9.62 -0.54 -7.70
C ASP A 32 10.39 0.76 -8.02
N GLU A 33 9.72 1.78 -8.55
CA GLU A 33 10.27 3.14 -8.77
C GLU A 33 10.83 3.74 -7.48
N ALA A 34 10.20 3.47 -6.33
CA ALA A 34 10.66 3.93 -5.02
C ALA A 34 11.86 3.12 -4.46
N GLY A 35 12.21 1.99 -5.10
CA GLY A 35 13.30 1.07 -4.70
C GLY A 35 12.85 -0.14 -3.87
N VAL A 36 11.56 -0.49 -3.93
CA VAL A 36 10.96 -1.58 -3.15
C VAL A 36 10.20 -2.55 -4.07
N ARG A 37 10.80 -3.72 -4.33
CA ARG A 37 10.15 -4.80 -5.07
C ARG A 37 9.39 -5.72 -4.14
N ILE A 38 8.11 -5.93 -4.43
CA ILE A 38 7.24 -6.81 -3.65
C ILE A 38 6.44 -7.67 -4.62
N SER A 39 5.98 -8.82 -4.15
CA SER A 39 5.15 -9.69 -4.98
C SER A 39 3.69 -9.26 -4.99
N ASN A 40 2.94 -9.68 -6.01
CA ASN A 40 1.51 -9.42 -6.11
C ASN A 40 0.73 -10.07 -4.94
N SER A 41 1.19 -11.22 -4.43
CA SER A 41 0.60 -11.91 -3.28
C SER A 41 0.82 -11.14 -1.96
N GLU A 42 1.98 -10.51 -1.82
CA GLU A 42 2.34 -9.68 -0.67
C GLU A 42 1.54 -8.37 -0.66
N LEU A 43 1.41 -7.71 -1.82
CA LEU A 43 0.51 -6.56 -1.97
C LEU A 43 -0.95 -6.93 -1.66
N SER A 44 -1.42 -8.08 -2.17
CA SER A 44 -2.75 -8.59 -1.87
C SER A 44 -2.95 -8.82 -0.36
N ALA A 45 -1.92 -9.30 0.34
CA ALA A 45 -1.98 -9.54 1.78
C ALA A 45 -2.22 -8.26 2.60
N VAL A 46 -1.56 -7.16 2.24
CA VAL A 46 -1.74 -5.86 2.91
C VAL A 46 -3.03 -5.14 2.51
N LEU A 47 -3.59 -5.43 1.33
CA LEU A 47 -4.87 -4.87 0.88
C LEU A 47 -6.10 -5.63 1.41
N ARG A 48 -5.93 -6.80 2.03
CA ARG A 48 -7.05 -7.56 2.63
C ARG A 48 -7.62 -6.89 3.87
N LYS A 49 -8.90 -7.13 4.14
CA LYS A 49 -9.58 -6.66 5.36
C LYS A 49 -8.94 -7.32 6.60
N GLU A 50 -8.81 -6.55 7.67
CA GLU A 50 -8.39 -7.07 8.98
C GLU A 50 -9.31 -8.23 9.40
N GLY A 51 -8.70 -9.30 9.94
CA GLY A 51 -9.39 -10.56 10.28
C GLY A 51 -9.44 -11.60 9.15
N HIS A 52 -9.05 -11.27 7.92
CA HIS A 52 -8.92 -12.26 6.86
C HIS A 52 -7.71 -13.19 7.12
N ARG A 53 -7.83 -14.51 6.83
CA ARG A 53 -6.77 -15.51 7.11
C ARG A 53 -5.37 -15.16 6.56
N ASN A 54 -5.34 -14.48 5.41
CA ASN A 54 -4.12 -14.06 4.72
C ASN A 54 -3.90 -12.53 4.80
N TYR A 55 -4.51 -11.85 5.78
CA TYR A 55 -4.24 -10.45 6.06
C TYR A 55 -2.82 -10.29 6.61
N LYS A 56 -2.14 -9.22 6.20
CA LYS A 56 -0.87 -8.81 6.78
C LYS A 56 -0.91 -7.32 7.11
N GLU A 57 -0.35 -6.98 8.25
CA GLU A 57 -0.14 -5.59 8.65
C GLU A 57 0.82 -4.91 7.66
N CYS A 58 0.49 -3.69 7.26
CA CYS A 58 1.34 -2.90 6.37
C CYS A 58 2.39 -2.18 7.21
N GLY A 59 3.65 -2.59 7.10
CA GLY A 59 4.74 -1.95 7.85
C GLY A 59 5.09 -0.55 7.33
N ASP A 60 5.71 0.26 8.18
CA ASP A 60 6.07 1.65 7.87
C ASP A 60 6.98 1.79 6.64
N ARG A 61 7.85 0.81 6.40
CA ARG A 61 8.69 0.77 5.19
C ARG A 61 7.85 0.74 3.91
N TYR A 62 6.75 -0.03 3.90
CA TYR A 62 5.85 -0.12 2.74
C TYR A 62 5.10 1.20 2.55
N ALA A 63 4.49 1.72 3.62
CA ALA A 63 3.75 2.97 3.56
C ALA A 63 4.63 4.15 3.10
N ARG A 64 5.85 4.26 3.63
CA ARG A 64 6.82 5.30 3.23
C ARG A 64 7.19 5.22 1.75
N ASN A 65 7.50 4.04 1.25
CA ASN A 65 7.90 3.89 -0.16
C ASN A 65 6.71 4.05 -1.11
N PHE A 66 5.50 3.66 -0.70
CA PHE A 66 4.30 3.97 -1.46
C PHE A 66 4.08 5.49 -1.59
N LEU A 67 4.21 6.24 -0.49
CA LEU A 67 4.14 7.71 -0.51
C LEU A 67 5.26 8.34 -1.35
N LYS A 68 6.47 7.77 -1.31
CA LYS A 68 7.58 8.18 -2.19
C LYS A 68 7.24 7.95 -3.67
N GLY A 69 6.70 6.78 -4.03
CA GLY A 69 6.23 6.49 -5.39
C GLY A 69 5.13 7.45 -5.85
N LEU A 70 4.20 7.81 -4.95
CA LEU A 70 3.20 8.86 -5.22
C LEU A 70 3.85 10.22 -5.51
N ALA A 71 4.86 10.61 -4.74
CA ALA A 71 5.58 11.85 -4.99
C ALA A 71 6.33 11.82 -6.33
N LEU A 72 7.01 10.72 -6.66
CA LEU A 72 7.72 10.55 -7.93
C LEU A 72 6.77 10.67 -9.13
N ARG A 73 5.57 10.09 -9.06
CA ARG A 73 4.61 10.14 -10.17
C ARG A 73 3.87 11.46 -10.32
N TYR A 74 3.51 12.09 -9.21
CA TYR A 74 2.58 13.23 -9.23
C TYR A 74 3.20 14.58 -8.87
N ARG A 75 4.44 14.62 -8.38
CA ARG A 75 5.08 15.88 -7.97
C ARG A 75 6.32 16.27 -8.79
N GLY A 76 7.09 15.32 -9.30
CA GLY A 76 8.34 15.60 -10.04
C GLY A 76 9.40 16.23 -9.15
#